data_AF-A0A8J3TGI9-F1
#
_entry.id   AF-A0A8J3TGI9-F1
#
_cell.length_a   1.000
_cell.length_b   1.000
_cell.length_c   1.000
_cell.angle_alpha   90.00
_cell.angle_beta   90.00
_cell.angle_gamma   90.00
#
_symmetry.space_group_name_H-M   'P 1'
#
loop_
_entity.id
_entity.type
_entity.pdbx_description
1 polymer ?
#
loop_
_entity_poly.entity_id
_entity_poly.type
_entity_poly.pdbx_seq_one_letter_code
_entity_poly.pdbx_strand_id
1 'polypeptide(L)'
;MWTIDELLDRVRTALAQAEYPGPPNGRVRDLPDRRAVRWYATTGLVDRPAGMRGRNALYGPRHLLQLVAVKRRQAEGESLARIQAELNGATDATLAAIARVPDRLLASGDAGVEVGLPRTRFWAAPPAVAPPAVASPAGVLEPAPVPAVTDDGAVATLAGVPLPGGAVLLLPAHPDPDDLAAIRAAARPLLDLLADRGLLPNP
;
A
#
# COMPACT_ATOMS: atom_id res chain seq x y z
N MET A 1 -15.16 7.55 9.91
CA MET A 1 -14.56 6.48 9.07
C MET A 1 -13.52 7.12 8.17
N TRP A 2 -12.37 6.46 7.98
CA TRP A 2 -11.17 7.04 7.36
C TRP A 2 -10.61 6.16 6.25
N THR A 3 -9.92 6.76 5.29
CA THR A 3 -9.07 6.03 4.36
C THR A 3 -7.79 5.52 5.04
N ILE A 4 -7.03 4.66 4.36
CA ILE A 4 -5.74 4.17 4.89
C ILE A 4 -4.76 5.32 5.16
N ASP A 5 -4.77 6.36 4.32
CA ASP A 5 -3.86 7.51 4.45
C ASP A 5 -4.24 8.39 5.64
N GLU A 6 -5.53 8.70 5.74
CA GLU A 6 -6.10 9.43 6.88
C GLU A 6 -5.89 8.69 8.21
N LEU A 7 -5.90 7.36 8.19
CA LEU A 7 -5.56 6.54 9.36
C LEU A 7 -4.07 6.67 9.70
N LEU A 8 -3.19 6.55 8.71
CA LEU A 8 -1.75 6.64 8.91
C LEU A 8 -1.34 8.02 9.41
N ASP A 9 -1.90 9.11 8.88
CA ASP A 9 -1.61 10.45 9.36
C ASP A 9 -2.04 10.63 10.82
N ARG A 10 -3.20 10.10 11.21
CA ARG A 10 -3.62 10.08 12.62
C ARG A 10 -2.68 9.27 13.51
N VAL A 11 -2.21 8.12 13.04
CA VAL A 11 -1.21 7.31 13.78
C VAL A 11 0.08 8.10 13.97
N ARG A 12 0.55 8.78 12.91
CA ARG A 12 1.76 9.63 12.97
C ARG A 12 1.59 10.77 13.97
N THR A 13 0.45 11.45 13.95
CA THR A 13 0.13 12.51 14.92
C THR A 13 0.07 11.97 16.34
N ALA A 14 -0.56 10.82 16.57
CA ALA A 14 -0.65 10.21 17.89
C ALA A 14 0.73 9.84 18.44
N LEU A 15 1.58 9.20 17.62
CA LEU A 15 2.95 8.84 18.00
C LEU A 15 3.89 10.06 18.11
N ALA A 16 3.56 11.19 17.50
CA ALA A 16 4.31 12.44 17.67
C ALA A 16 4.00 13.12 19.02
N GLN A 17 2.75 13.02 19.47
CA GLN A 17 2.26 13.72 20.66
C GLN A 17 2.51 12.96 21.96
N ALA A 18 2.39 11.63 21.91
CA ALA A 18 2.75 10.78 23.03
C ALA A 18 4.25 10.49 22.90
N GLU A 19 5.11 11.16 23.67
CA GLU A 19 6.58 10.97 23.77
C GLU A 19 7.02 9.55 23.40
N TYR A 20 7.21 9.31 22.10
CA TYR A 20 7.45 7.99 21.55
C TYR A 20 8.97 7.80 21.54
N PRO A 21 9.52 6.81 22.28
CA PRO A 21 10.97 6.64 22.40
C PRO A 21 11.68 6.34 21.08
N GLY A 22 10.94 6.04 20.01
CA GLY A 22 11.50 5.53 18.78
C GLY A 22 11.70 4.01 18.84
N PRO A 23 11.95 3.35 17.70
CA PRO A 23 12.39 1.96 17.71
C PRO A 23 13.73 1.82 18.45
N PRO A 24 13.96 0.72 19.20
CA PRO A 24 15.20 0.51 19.96
C PRO A 24 16.47 0.48 19.10
N ASN A 25 16.33 0.31 17.78
CA ASN A 25 17.45 0.16 16.85
C ASN A 25 17.90 1.47 16.19
N GLY A 26 17.44 2.65 16.64
CA GLY A 26 17.90 3.95 16.13
C GLY A 26 17.63 4.21 14.63
N ARG A 27 16.85 3.34 13.97
CA ARG A 27 16.44 3.55 12.58
C ARG A 27 15.42 4.68 12.51
N VAL A 28 15.61 5.57 11.54
CA VAL A 28 14.79 6.76 11.30
C VAL A 28 13.31 6.36 11.33
N ARG A 29 12.63 6.80 12.40
CA ARG A 29 11.18 6.78 12.65
C ARG A 29 10.39 5.83 11.75
N ASP A 30 10.49 4.52 12.02
CA ASP A 30 9.69 3.47 11.35
C ASP A 30 8.20 3.62 11.71
N LEU A 31 7.55 4.62 11.13
CA LEU A 31 6.10 4.80 11.17
C LEU A 31 5.45 3.72 10.29
N PRO A 32 4.24 3.23 10.62
CA PRO A 32 3.57 2.26 9.76
C PRO A 32 3.35 2.87 8.36
N ASP A 33 3.62 2.08 7.33
CA ASP A 33 3.27 2.39 5.94
C ASP A 33 2.04 1.58 5.52
N ARG A 34 1.51 1.85 4.31
CA ARG A 34 0.33 1.13 3.79
C ARG A 34 0.53 -0.38 3.73
N ARG A 35 1.76 -0.84 3.45
CA ARG A 35 2.10 -2.26 3.33
C ARG A 35 2.06 -2.94 4.70
N ALA A 36 2.61 -2.31 5.73
CA ALA A 36 2.57 -2.80 7.10
C ALA A 36 1.14 -2.93 7.61
N VAL A 37 0.28 -1.93 7.38
CA VAL A 37 -1.14 -1.99 7.79
C VAL A 37 -1.85 -3.18 7.12
N ARG A 38 -1.65 -3.39 5.82
CA ARG A 38 -2.24 -4.54 5.10
C ARG A 38 -1.70 -5.86 5.63
N TRP A 39 -0.39 -5.96 5.87
CA TRP A 39 0.21 -7.15 6.42
C TRP A 39 -0.33 -7.46 7.83
N TYR A 40 -0.47 -6.45 8.69
CA TYR A 40 -1.08 -6.57 10.02
C TYR A 40 -2.54 -7.01 9.97
N ALA A 41 -3.31 -6.52 8.98
CA ALA A 41 -4.67 -6.99 8.76
C ALA A 41 -4.72 -8.46 8.33
N THR A 42 -3.77 -8.91 7.51
CA THR A 42 -3.67 -10.31 7.08
C THR A 42 -3.21 -11.23 8.21
N THR A 43 -2.27 -10.80 9.05
CA THR A 43 -1.77 -11.60 10.18
C THR A 43 -2.71 -11.59 11.40
N GLY A 44 -3.74 -10.76 11.39
CA GLY A 44 -4.73 -10.64 12.47
C GLY A 44 -4.28 -9.75 13.62
N LEU A 45 -3.23 -8.95 13.43
CA LEU A 45 -2.76 -7.99 14.43
C LEU A 45 -3.62 -6.71 14.45
N VAL A 46 -4.26 -6.40 13.33
CA VAL A 46 -5.22 -5.30 13.15
C VAL A 46 -6.49 -5.89 12.55
N ASP A 47 -7.64 -5.33 12.93
CA ASP A 47 -8.91 -5.78 12.39
C ASP A 47 -8.99 -5.56 10.88
N ARG A 48 -9.82 -6.37 10.19
CA ARG A 48 -10.15 -6.11 8.79
C ARG A 48 -10.84 -4.75 8.67
N PRO A 49 -10.67 -4.05 7.53
CA PRO A 49 -11.32 -2.77 7.31
C PRO A 49 -12.82 -2.88 7.57
N ALA A 50 -13.36 -1.89 8.30
CA ALA A 50 -14.74 -1.87 8.75
C ALA A 50 -15.75 -1.70 7.61
N GLY A 51 -15.28 -1.36 6.41
CA GLY A 51 -16.10 -1.36 5.20
C GLY A 51 -15.32 -0.94 3.97
N MET A 52 -16.02 -0.79 2.85
CA MET A 52 -15.48 -0.30 1.59
C MET A 52 -16.33 0.85 1.07
N ARG A 53 -15.68 1.92 0.62
CA ARG A 53 -16.29 3.01 -0.15
C ARG A 53 -15.71 2.96 -1.56
N GLY A 54 -16.43 2.29 -2.46
CA GLY A 54 -15.93 2.01 -3.80
C GLY A 54 -14.65 1.15 -3.75
N ARG A 55 -13.53 1.68 -4.26
CA ARG A 55 -12.23 1.00 -4.25
C ARG A 55 -11.43 1.22 -2.95
N ASN A 56 -11.92 2.05 -2.04
CA ASN A 56 -11.19 2.46 -0.84
C ASN A 56 -11.68 1.70 0.38
N ALA A 57 -10.76 1.02 1.07
CA ALA A 57 -11.01 0.42 2.37
C ALA A 57 -11.21 1.51 3.43
N LEU A 58 -12.21 1.33 4.29
CA LEU A 58 -12.53 2.24 5.38
C LEU A 58 -12.08 1.66 6.72
N TYR A 59 -11.47 2.53 7.51
CA TYR A 59 -10.97 2.24 8.84
C TYR A 59 -11.68 3.13 9.87
N GLY A 60 -11.69 2.69 11.12
CA GLY A 60 -12.36 3.38 12.21
C GLY A 60 -11.46 3.59 13.43
N PRO A 61 -11.99 4.20 14.51
CA PRO A 61 -11.23 4.53 15.73
C PRO A 61 -10.48 3.33 16.31
N ARG A 62 -11.09 2.14 16.33
CA ARG A 62 -10.45 0.91 16.80
C ARG A 62 -9.15 0.56 16.05
N HIS A 63 -9.09 0.80 14.74
CA HIS A 63 -7.89 0.53 13.95
C HIS A 63 -6.74 1.49 14.30
N LEU A 64 -7.07 2.74 14.63
CA LEU A 64 -6.09 3.71 15.12
C LEU A 64 -5.51 3.24 16.46
N LEU A 65 -6.36 2.78 17.38
CA LEU A 65 -5.92 2.26 18.67
C LEU A 65 -5.02 1.03 18.52
N GLN A 66 -5.40 0.07 17.67
CA GLN A 66 -4.60 -1.13 17.41
C GLN A 66 -3.21 -0.79 16.85
N LEU A 67 -3.12 0.05 15.81
CA LEU A 67 -1.85 0.41 15.19
C LEU A 67 -0.91 1.16 16.15
N VAL A 68 -1.46 2.07 16.96
CA VAL A 68 -0.67 2.80 17.95
C VAL A 68 -0.24 1.87 19.09
N ALA A 69 -1.12 0.98 19.56
CA ALA A 69 -0.79 -0.01 20.59
C ALA A 69 0.34 -0.95 20.14
N VAL A 70 0.25 -1.49 18.91
CA VAL A 70 1.32 -2.31 18.31
C VAL A 70 2.64 -1.56 18.31
N LYS A 71 2.65 -0.31 17.83
CA LYS A 71 3.89 0.47 17.72
C LYS A 71 4.51 0.76 19.09
N ARG A 72 3.70 1.02 20.12
CA ARG A 72 4.20 1.22 21.47
C ARG A 72 4.85 -0.04 22.03
N ARG A 73 4.21 -1.20 21.89
CA ARG A 73 4.80 -2.47 22.35
C ARG A 73 6.07 -2.85 21.58
N GLN A 74 6.13 -2.52 20.28
CA GLN A 74 7.36 -2.66 19.51
C GLN A 74 8.49 -1.75 20.02
N ALA A 75 8.18 -0.53 20.46
CA ALA A 75 9.17 0.38 21.06
C ALA A 75 9.65 -0.11 22.43
N GLU A 76 8.81 -0.82 23.17
CA GLU A 76 9.15 -1.51 24.43
C GLU A 76 9.96 -2.81 24.19
N GLY A 77 10.23 -3.17 22.93
CA GLY A 77 11.04 -4.35 22.57
C GLY A 77 10.26 -5.67 22.55
N GLU A 78 8.93 -5.62 22.59
CA GLU A 78 8.13 -6.85 22.52
C GLU A 78 8.14 -7.48 21.13
N SER A 79 8.16 -8.81 21.09
CA SER A 79 8.06 -9.57 19.85
C SER A 79 6.64 -9.50 19.28
N LEU A 80 6.52 -9.53 17.95
CA LEU A 80 5.21 -9.50 17.27
C LEU A 80 4.25 -10.60 17.75
N ALA A 81 4.75 -11.79 18.08
CA ALA A 81 3.94 -12.88 18.60
C ALA A 81 3.35 -12.55 19.99
N ARG A 82 4.12 -11.89 20.86
CA ARG A 82 3.66 -11.46 22.19
C ARG A 82 2.61 -10.36 22.07
N ILE A 83 2.88 -9.37 21.20
CA ILE A 83 1.93 -8.29 20.89
C ILE A 83 0.63 -8.88 20.35
N GLN A 84 0.70 -9.86 19.45
CA GLN A 84 -0.48 -10.52 18.91
C GLN A 84 -1.28 -11.25 20.00
N ALA A 85 -0.61 -11.99 20.88
CA ALA A 85 -1.27 -12.68 21.99
C ALA A 85 -1.98 -11.70 22.94
N GLU A 86 -1.42 -10.51 23.15
CA GLU A 86 -2.00 -9.49 24.03
C GLU A 86 -3.16 -8.74 23.36
N LEU A 87 -3.01 -8.36 22.09
CA LEU A 87 -4.00 -7.53 21.40
C LEU A 87 -5.17 -8.35 20.83
N ASN A 88 -4.99 -9.66 20.64
CA ASN A 88 -6.06 -10.55 20.19
C ASN A 88 -7.23 -10.56 21.19
N GLY A 89 -8.40 -10.11 20.75
CA GLY A 89 -9.59 -10.02 21.60
C GLY A 89 -9.58 -8.85 22.59
N ALA A 90 -8.57 -7.96 22.54
CA ALA A 90 -8.52 -6.79 23.40
C ALA A 90 -9.71 -5.85 23.14
N THR A 91 -10.31 -5.37 24.23
CA THR A 91 -11.40 -4.38 24.17
C THR A 91 -10.87 -3.02 23.74
N ASP A 92 -11.75 -2.15 23.24
CA ASP A 92 -11.38 -0.78 22.89
C ASP A 92 -10.79 -0.01 24.08
N ALA A 93 -11.26 -0.27 25.30
CA ALA A 93 -10.73 0.33 26.52
C ALA A 93 -9.28 -0.11 26.80
N THR A 94 -9.00 -1.42 26.65
CA THR A 94 -7.64 -1.96 26.78
C THR A 94 -6.71 -1.37 25.73
N LEU A 95 -7.17 -1.30 24.47
CA LEU A 95 -6.40 -0.72 23.38
C LEU A 95 -6.14 0.78 23.60
N ALA A 96 -7.13 1.53 24.09
CA ALA A 96 -6.98 2.95 24.43
C ALA A 96 -5.97 3.17 25.56
N ALA A 97 -5.98 2.33 26.60
CA ALA A 97 -5.04 2.41 27.71
C ALA A 97 -3.59 2.18 27.26
N ILE A 98 -3.36 1.21 26.36
CA ILE A 98 -2.04 0.93 25.79
C ILE A 98 -1.63 2.05 24.84
N ALA A 99 -2.53 2.44 23.91
CA ALA A 99 -2.23 3.38 22.84
C ALA A 99 -2.02 4.82 23.34
N ARG A 100 -2.69 5.21 24.44
CA ARG A 100 -2.69 6.57 25.01
C ARG A 100 -2.97 7.66 23.95
N VAL A 101 -3.91 7.38 23.05
CA VAL A 101 -4.29 8.29 21.97
C VAL A 101 -5.24 9.36 22.51
N PRO A 102 -4.99 10.66 22.28
CA PRO A 102 -5.94 11.73 22.64
C PRO A 102 -7.30 11.57 21.95
N ASP A 103 -8.39 11.76 22.70
CA ASP A 103 -9.76 11.59 22.19
C ASP A 103 -10.08 12.42 20.93
N ARG A 104 -9.44 13.59 20.79
CA ARG A 104 -9.53 14.44 19.59
C ARG A 104 -9.10 13.74 18.29
N LEU A 105 -8.20 12.76 18.35
CA LEU A 105 -7.77 11.99 17.18
C LEU A 105 -8.71 10.82 16.88
N LEU A 106 -9.50 10.38 17.86
CA LEU A 106 -10.52 9.35 17.73
C LEU A 106 -11.82 9.91 17.13
N ALA A 107 -12.11 11.19 17.35
CA ALA A 107 -13.23 11.89 16.75
C ALA A 107 -13.14 11.87 15.20
N SER A 108 -14.15 11.29 14.55
CA SER A 108 -14.36 11.49 13.12
C SER A 108 -15.00 12.86 12.94
N GLY A 109 -14.35 13.77 12.22
CA GLY A 109 -14.98 15.01 11.79
C GLY A 109 -16.22 14.67 10.96
N ASP A 110 -17.38 15.02 11.48
CA ASP A 110 -18.67 14.94 10.81
C ASP A 110 -18.73 16.14 9.83
N ALA A 111 -18.37 15.91 8.57
CA ALA A 111 -18.65 16.81 7.47
C ALA A 111 -19.34 15.97 6.39
N GLY A 112 -20.60 16.34 6.12
CA GLY A 112 -21.60 15.48 5.50
C GLY A 112 -21.21 14.90 4.15
N VAL A 113 -21.57 13.64 3.96
CA VAL A 113 -21.72 13.07 2.62
C VAL A 113 -23.21 13.04 2.35
N GLU A 114 -23.68 14.01 1.56
CA GLU A 114 -25.00 13.96 0.93
C GLU A 114 -25.18 12.59 0.26
N VAL A 115 -26.27 11.92 0.61
CA VAL A 115 -26.71 10.68 -0.01
C VAL A 115 -27.20 11.00 -1.41
N GLY A 116 -26.27 11.00 -2.38
CA GLY A 116 -26.61 11.10 -3.79
C GLY A 116 -27.45 9.89 -4.22
N LEU A 117 -28.67 10.17 -4.69
CA LEU A 117 -29.65 9.20 -5.19
C LEU A 117 -29.07 8.18 -6.18
N PRO A 118 -29.64 6.96 -6.26
CA PRO A 118 -29.10 5.86 -7.04
C PRO A 118 -29.15 6.17 -8.55
N ARG A 119 -27.98 6.41 -9.15
CA ARG A 119 -27.87 6.50 -10.61
C ARG A 119 -28.05 5.12 -11.23
N THR A 120 -28.90 5.08 -12.24
CA THR A 120 -29.26 3.91 -13.03
C THR A 120 -28.02 3.25 -13.65
N ARG A 121 -28.07 1.92 -13.75
CA ARG A 121 -27.00 1.06 -14.25
C ARG A 121 -26.71 1.39 -15.71
N PHE A 122 -25.71 2.24 -15.94
CA PHE A 122 -25.18 2.59 -17.26
C PHE A 122 -24.90 1.37 -18.14
N TRP A 123 -24.51 0.24 -17.54
CA TRP A 123 -24.25 -1.04 -18.22
C TRP A 123 -25.50 -1.74 -18.79
N ALA A 124 -26.71 -1.28 -18.47
CA ALA A 124 -27.96 -1.81 -19.02
C ALA A 124 -28.50 -1.00 -20.20
N ALA A 125 -27.83 0.09 -20.61
CA ALA A 125 -28.22 0.87 -21.78
C ALA A 125 -27.60 0.25 -23.05
N PRO A 126 -28.39 -0.15 -24.06
CA PRO A 126 -27.84 -0.58 -25.34
C PRO A 126 -27.15 0.61 -26.03
N PRO A 127 -25.99 0.41 -26.68
CA PRO A 127 -25.28 1.48 -27.37
C PRO A 127 -26.13 2.04 -28.51
N ALA A 128 -26.38 3.35 -28.50
CA ALA A 128 -27.09 4.02 -29.58
C ALA A 128 -26.23 4.01 -30.85
N VAL A 129 -26.79 3.48 -31.94
CA VAL A 129 -26.18 3.47 -33.27
C VAL A 129 -25.99 4.92 -33.74
N ALA A 130 -24.75 5.31 -34.04
CA ALA A 130 -24.42 6.61 -34.58
C ALA A 130 -24.97 6.74 -36.03
N PRO A 131 -25.61 7.87 -36.40
CA PRO A 131 -25.95 8.13 -37.80
C PRO A 131 -24.68 8.41 -38.63
N PRO A 132 -24.71 8.19 -39.95
CA PRO A 132 -23.53 8.30 -40.80
C PRO A 132 -23.03 9.75 -40.86
N ALA A 133 -21.74 9.93 -40.55
CA ALA A 133 -21.04 11.20 -40.65
C ALA A 133 -20.94 11.64 -42.12
N VAL A 134 -21.54 12.80 -42.43
CA VAL A 134 -21.24 13.56 -43.63
C VAL A 134 -19.80 14.07 -43.53
N ALA A 135 -18.99 13.73 -44.54
CA ALA A 135 -17.60 14.14 -44.66
C ALA A 135 -17.48 15.65 -44.85
N SER A 136 -16.61 16.29 -44.07
CA SER A 136 -16.02 17.60 -44.37
C SER A 136 -14.62 17.69 -43.78
N PRO A 137 -13.73 18.46 -44.42
CA PRO A 137 -12.37 18.02 -44.67
C PRO A 137 -11.35 18.42 -43.61
N ALA A 138 -10.20 17.73 -43.69
CA ALA A 138 -9.02 17.84 -42.85
C ALA A 138 -8.61 19.29 -42.55
N GLY A 139 -8.77 19.68 -41.28
CA GLY A 139 -8.08 20.79 -40.65
C GLY A 139 -7.11 20.23 -39.62
N VAL A 140 -5.82 20.44 -39.84
CA VAL A 140 -4.74 20.09 -38.91
C VAL A 140 -4.97 20.86 -37.61
N LEU A 141 -5.24 20.14 -36.52
CA LEU A 141 -5.19 20.71 -35.17
C LEU A 141 -4.18 19.91 -34.36
N GLU A 142 -3.06 20.57 -34.06
CA GLU A 142 -2.07 20.14 -33.07
C GLU A 142 -2.74 19.74 -31.74
N PRO A 143 -2.33 18.64 -31.10
CA PRO A 143 -2.82 18.30 -29.77
C PRO A 143 -2.21 19.27 -28.74
N ALA A 144 -3.07 20.06 -28.09
CA ALA A 144 -2.73 20.90 -26.95
C ALA A 144 -2.21 20.05 -25.76
N PRO A 145 -1.20 20.52 -25.01
CA PRO A 145 -0.62 19.77 -23.90
C PRO A 145 -1.58 19.75 -22.69
N VAL A 146 -1.86 18.54 -22.22
CA VAL A 146 -2.57 18.29 -20.95
C VAL A 146 -1.61 18.64 -19.80
N PRO A 147 -2.03 19.42 -18.78
CA PRO A 147 -1.15 19.73 -17.65
C PRO A 147 -0.86 18.46 -16.84
N ALA A 148 0.43 18.14 -16.73
CA ALA A 148 0.95 17.09 -15.88
C ALA A 148 0.64 17.41 -14.41
N VAL A 149 -0.13 16.54 -13.77
CA VAL A 149 -0.13 16.43 -12.31
C VAL A 149 1.23 15.81 -11.97
N THR A 150 2.14 16.64 -11.45
CA THR A 150 3.39 16.20 -10.86
C THR A 150 3.08 15.48 -9.55
N ASP A 151 2.96 14.16 -9.64
CA ASP A 151 3.15 13.27 -8.49
C ASP A 151 4.65 12.94 -8.45
N ASP A 152 5.42 13.72 -7.67
CA ASP A 152 6.85 13.49 -7.46
C ASP A 152 7.04 12.33 -6.46
N GLY A 153 6.69 11.16 -6.96
CA GLY A 153 6.78 9.87 -6.30
C GLY A 153 6.90 8.81 -7.39
N ALA A 154 7.92 8.98 -8.25
CA ALA A 154 8.14 8.16 -9.43
C ALA A 154 7.96 6.67 -9.11
N VAL A 155 6.84 6.11 -9.56
CA VAL A 155 6.62 4.67 -9.53
C VAL A 155 7.62 4.09 -10.53
N ALA A 156 8.80 3.70 -10.04
CA ALA A 156 9.82 3.06 -10.86
C ALA A 156 9.26 1.71 -11.32
N THR A 157 8.92 1.62 -12.60
CA THR A 157 8.58 0.36 -13.25
C THR A 157 9.81 -0.54 -13.27
N LEU A 158 9.73 -1.69 -12.59
CA LEU A 158 10.78 -2.70 -12.61
C LEU A 158 10.43 -3.78 -13.65
N ALA A 159 11.37 -4.11 -14.51
CA ALA A 159 11.32 -5.27 -15.39
C ALA A 159 11.94 -6.49 -14.68
N GLY A 160 11.25 -7.62 -14.73
CA GLY A 160 11.78 -8.91 -14.26
C GLY A 160 12.37 -9.71 -15.42
N VAL A 161 13.65 -10.05 -15.32
CA VAL A 161 14.34 -10.92 -16.27
C VAL A 161 14.47 -12.32 -15.66
N PRO A 162 13.80 -13.34 -16.22
CA PRO A 162 13.97 -14.70 -15.75
C PRO A 162 15.34 -15.23 -16.18
N LEU A 163 16.08 -15.75 -15.20
CA LEU A 163 17.35 -16.44 -15.37
C LEU A 163 17.15 -17.97 -15.24
N PRO A 164 18.04 -18.78 -15.82
CA PRO A 164 18.07 -20.22 -15.59
C PRO A 164 18.16 -20.56 -14.10
N GLY A 165 17.62 -21.72 -13.69
CA GLY A 165 17.60 -22.13 -12.28
C GLY A 165 16.56 -21.39 -11.42
N GLY A 166 15.60 -20.68 -12.03
CA GLY A 166 14.47 -20.06 -11.34
C GLY A 166 14.77 -18.71 -10.67
N ALA A 167 15.96 -18.14 -10.90
CA ALA A 167 16.30 -16.81 -10.42
C ALA A 167 15.62 -15.70 -11.27
N VAL A 168 15.33 -14.56 -10.65
CA VAL A 168 14.74 -13.39 -11.32
C VAL A 168 15.60 -12.16 -11.02
N LEU A 169 16.09 -11.50 -12.06
CA LEU A 169 16.80 -10.22 -11.97
C LEU A 169 15.81 -9.07 -12.15
N LEU A 170 15.82 -8.10 -11.24
CA LEU A 170 14.96 -6.90 -11.31
C LEU A 170 15.77 -5.71 -11.84
N LEU A 171 15.28 -5.09 -12.91
CA LEU A 171 15.92 -3.96 -13.59
C LEU A 171 14.98 -2.74 -13.62
N PRO A 172 15.47 -1.51 -13.50
CA PRO A 172 14.64 -0.29 -13.61
C PRO A 172 14.25 0.08 -15.06
N ALA A 173 14.65 -0.73 -16.04
CA ALA A 173 14.36 -0.56 -17.45
C ALA A 173 13.98 -1.90 -18.08
N HIS A 174 13.26 -1.87 -19.21
CA HIS A 174 12.90 -3.05 -19.99
C HIS A 174 14.03 -3.39 -20.98
N PRO A 175 14.85 -4.45 -20.73
CA PRO A 175 15.88 -4.87 -21.67
C PRO A 175 15.27 -5.45 -22.94
N ASP A 176 15.95 -5.26 -24.07
CA ASP A 176 15.58 -5.85 -25.34
C ASP A 176 16.04 -7.34 -25.44
N PRO A 177 15.69 -8.07 -26.51
CA PRO A 177 16.08 -9.48 -26.64
C PRO A 177 17.59 -9.75 -26.66
N ASP A 178 18.39 -8.83 -27.20
CA ASP A 178 19.85 -8.96 -27.29
C ASP A 178 20.47 -8.71 -25.90
N ASP A 179 19.98 -7.70 -25.19
CA ASP A 179 20.30 -7.43 -23.78
C ASP A 179 19.98 -8.64 -22.90
N LEU A 180 18.81 -9.25 -23.09
CA LEU A 180 18.41 -10.46 -22.35
C LEU A 180 19.38 -11.62 -22.58
N ALA A 181 19.86 -11.80 -23.82
CA ALA A 181 20.85 -12.84 -24.14
C ALA A 181 22.20 -12.55 -23.47
N ALA A 182 22.67 -11.30 -23.54
CA ALA A 182 23.91 -10.86 -22.90
C ALA A 182 23.85 -10.99 -21.36
N ILE A 183 22.74 -10.58 -20.74
CA ILE A 183 22.50 -10.69 -19.30
C ILE A 183 22.53 -12.17 -18.85
N ARG A 184 21.88 -13.08 -19.60
CA ARG A 184 21.90 -14.51 -19.26
C ARG A 184 23.30 -15.10 -19.37
N ALA A 185 24.07 -14.73 -20.40
CA ALA A 185 25.45 -15.17 -20.55
C ALA A 185 26.33 -14.67 -19.39
N ALA A 186 26.19 -13.40 -19.02
CA ALA A 186 26.94 -12.78 -17.93
C ALA A 186 26.55 -13.33 -16.54
N ALA A 187 25.29 -13.72 -16.33
CA ALA A 187 24.81 -14.27 -15.07
C ALA A 187 25.29 -15.71 -14.80
N ARG A 188 25.84 -16.43 -15.80
CA ARG A 188 26.17 -17.85 -15.69
C ARG A 188 27.10 -18.21 -14.52
N PRO A 189 28.25 -17.53 -14.31
CA PRO A 189 29.14 -17.86 -13.18
C PRO A 189 28.50 -17.64 -11.81
N LEU A 190 27.58 -16.66 -11.71
CA LEU A 190 26.83 -16.38 -10.50
C LEU A 190 25.80 -17.47 -10.23
N LEU A 191 25.08 -17.93 -11.26
CA LEU A 191 24.10 -19.01 -11.15
C LEU A 191 24.77 -20.34 -10.77
N ASP A 192 25.93 -20.64 -11.36
CA ASP A 192 26.73 -21.83 -11.04
C ASP A 192 27.14 -21.82 -9.55
N LEU A 193 27.62 -20.68 -9.03
CA LEU A 193 27.95 -20.53 -7.61
C LEU A 193 26.73 -20.73 -6.71
N LEU A 194 25.58 -20.17 -7.08
CA LEU A 194 24.35 -20.31 -6.28
C LEU A 194 23.84 -21.75 -6.28
N ALA A 195 23.97 -22.47 -7.40
CA ALA A 195 23.66 -23.89 -7.50
C ALA A 195 24.61 -24.74 -6.65
N ASP A 196 25.93 -24.48 -6.72
CA ASP A 196 26.95 -25.16 -5.90
C ASP A 196 26.73 -24.99 -4.39
N ARG A 197 26.11 -23.87 -3.99
CA ARG A 197 25.74 -23.59 -2.60
C ARG A 197 24.35 -24.11 -2.21
N GLY A 198 23.64 -24.76 -3.13
CA GLY A 198 22.28 -25.28 -2.91
C GLY A 198 21.22 -24.19 -2.73
N LEU A 199 21.51 -22.95 -3.14
CA LEU A 199 20.63 -21.79 -3.02
C LEU A 199 19.68 -21.66 -4.20
N LEU A 200 19.98 -22.31 -5.32
CA LEU A 200 19.12 -22.44 -6.49
C LEU A 200 19.13 -23.91 -6.96
N PRO A 201 18.02 -24.39 -7.54
CA PRO A 201 18.04 -25.66 -8.26
C PRO A 201 19.05 -25.56 -9.41
N ASN A 202 19.87 -26.60 -9.57
CA ASN A 202 20.80 -26.70 -10.70
C ASN A 202 19.99 -26.59 -12.01
N PRO A 203 20.36 -25.71 -12.95
CA PRO A 203 19.64 -25.53 -14.21
C PRO A 203 19.51 -26.81 -15.05
#